data_AF-A0A2S9FN41-F1
#
_entry.id   AF-A0A2S9FN41-F1
#
_cell.length_a   1.000
_cell.length_b   1.000
_cell.length_c   1.000
_cell.angle_alpha   90.00
_cell.angle_beta   90.00
_cell.angle_gamma   90.00
#
_symmetry.space_group_name_H-M   'P 1'
#
loop_
_entity.id
_entity.type
_entity.pdbx_description
1 polymer ?
#
loop_
_entity_poly.entity_id
_entity_poly.type
_entity_poly.pdbx_seq_one_letter_code
_entity_poly.pdbx_strand_id
1 'polypeptide(L)'
;EVAQPVLFAITVSMAKQWQALGMQPSAVLGNGFGEIAAAYIAGALSLPDAAKVVALRSRAVSAIDPVEDISRAAQVETWTEALREQLSGVQARTSDVAFISTVTGAALNTSILDGDYWSANLGQPAQFGHAV
;
A
#
# COMPACT_ATOMS: atom_id res chain seq x y z
N GLU A 1 -10.16 -6.71 9.68
CA GLU A 1 -9.17 -5.77 10.25
C GLU A 1 -7.76 -6.35 10.47
N VAL A 2 -7.60 -7.62 10.83
CA VAL A 2 -6.29 -8.17 11.23
C VAL A 2 -5.46 -8.77 10.08
N ALA A 3 -6.10 -9.26 9.02
CA ALA A 3 -5.43 -10.01 7.95
C ALA A 3 -4.34 -9.21 7.21
N GLN A 4 -4.64 -7.99 6.73
CA GLN A 4 -3.65 -7.21 5.96
C GLN A 4 -2.42 -6.82 6.81
N PRO A 5 -2.55 -6.33 8.07
CA PRO A 5 -1.39 -6.05 8.92
C PRO A 5 -0.52 -7.28 9.20
N VAL A 6 -1.12 -8.45 9.42
CA VAL A 6 -0.37 -9.71 9.63
C VAL A 6 0.39 -10.11 8.37
N LEU A 7 -0.27 -10.07 7.21
CA LEU A 7 0.37 -10.39 5.93
C LEU A 7 1.49 -9.40 5.58
N PHE A 8 1.31 -8.12 5.89
CA PHE A 8 2.36 -7.11 5.81
C PHE A 8 3.56 -7.48 6.69
N ALA A 9 3.33 -7.80 7.97
CA ALA A 9 4.40 -8.16 8.90
C ALA A 9 5.19 -9.40 8.45
N ILE A 10 4.49 -10.43 7.93
CA ILE A 10 5.12 -11.62 7.36
C ILE A 10 5.98 -11.26 6.14
N THR A 11 5.42 -10.51 5.20
CA THR A 11 6.12 -10.12 3.96
C THR A 11 7.37 -9.30 4.25
N VAL A 12 7.25 -8.31 5.15
CA VAL A 12 8.38 -7.49 5.59
C VAL A 12 9.45 -8.31 6.29
N SER A 13 9.05 -9.23 7.18
CA SER A 13 9.99 -10.11 7.88
C SER A 13 10.76 -11.00 6.91
N MET A 14 10.09 -11.57 5.90
CA MET A 14 10.74 -12.37 4.86
C MET A 14 11.72 -11.53 4.03
N ALA A 15 11.32 -10.34 3.61
CA ALA A 15 12.21 -9.44 2.86
C ALA A 15 13.46 -9.06 3.66
N LYS A 16 13.30 -8.74 4.95
CA LYS A 16 14.43 -8.47 5.85
C LYS A 16 15.34 -9.67 6.01
N GLN A 17 14.80 -10.88 6.04
CA GLN A 17 15.60 -12.11 6.09
C GLN A 17 16.48 -12.26 4.84
N TRP A 18 15.92 -12.00 3.66
CA TRP A 18 16.69 -12.00 2.41
C TRP A 18 17.78 -10.93 2.40
N GLN A 19 17.48 -9.72 2.86
CA GLN A 19 18.45 -8.63 2.98
C GLN A 19 19.59 -8.95 3.97
N ALA A 20 19.27 -9.61 5.10
CA ALA A 20 20.27 -10.08 6.05
C ALA A 20 21.22 -11.14 5.46
N LEU A 21 20.78 -11.86 4.42
CA LEU A 21 21.59 -12.79 3.63
C LEU A 21 22.33 -12.10 2.47
N GLY A 22 22.30 -10.77 2.38
CA GLY A 22 23.03 -9.97 1.38
C GLY A 22 22.27 -9.73 0.07
N MET A 23 21.02 -10.17 -0.06
CA MET A 23 20.21 -9.90 -1.26
C MET A 23 19.56 -8.52 -1.21
N GLN A 24 19.86 -7.69 -2.20
CA GLN A 24 19.24 -6.37 -2.37
C GLN A 24 18.29 -6.39 -3.58
N PRO A 25 17.04 -5.93 -3.43
CA PRO A 25 16.12 -5.87 -4.56
C PRO A 25 16.52 -4.74 -5.51
N SER A 26 16.61 -5.03 -6.81
CA SER A 26 16.73 -4.00 -7.85
C SER A 26 15.39 -3.36 -8.20
N ALA A 27 14.29 -4.09 -7.95
CA ALA A 27 12.93 -3.61 -8.12
C ALA A 27 12.00 -4.30 -7.11
N VAL A 28 10.88 -3.65 -6.81
CA VAL A 28 9.78 -4.19 -6.01
C VAL A 28 8.46 -4.04 -6.76
N LEU A 29 7.59 -5.01 -6.57
CA LEU A 29 6.23 -5.02 -7.08
C LEU A 29 5.34 -5.63 -6.00
N GLY A 30 4.18 -5.03 -5.77
CA GLY A 30 3.17 -5.53 -4.85
C GLY A 30 1.81 -5.53 -5.50
N ASN A 31 0.96 -6.50 -5.17
CA ASN A 31 -0.41 -6.57 -5.68
C ASN A 31 -1.40 -6.00 -4.65
N GLY A 32 -2.16 -4.96 -5.03
CA GLY A 32 -3.14 -4.33 -4.14
C GLY A 32 -2.50 -3.84 -2.84
N PHE A 33 -2.91 -4.38 -1.69
CA PHE A 33 -2.32 -4.02 -0.39
C PHE A 33 -0.84 -4.43 -0.25
N GLY A 34 -0.36 -5.37 -1.07
CA GLY A 34 1.04 -5.77 -1.11
C GLY A 34 1.97 -4.62 -1.54
N GLU A 35 1.46 -3.60 -2.23
CA GLU A 35 2.24 -2.40 -2.57
C GLU A 35 2.76 -1.66 -1.34
N ILE A 36 2.06 -1.74 -0.20
CA ILE A 36 2.49 -1.07 1.04
C ILE A 36 3.76 -1.74 1.58
N ALA A 37 3.83 -3.07 1.52
CA ALA A 37 5.05 -3.81 1.87
C ALA A 37 6.18 -3.50 0.88
N ALA A 38 5.89 -3.47 -0.42
CA ALA A 38 6.86 -3.10 -1.45
C ALA A 38 7.44 -1.69 -1.21
N ALA A 39 6.60 -0.70 -0.89
CA ALA A 39 7.02 0.67 -0.61
C ALA A 39 7.94 0.75 0.62
N TYR A 40 7.63 -0.02 1.67
CA TYR A 40 8.52 -0.14 2.82
C TYR A 40 9.87 -0.80 2.46
N ILE A 41 9.84 -1.91 1.71
CA ILE A 41 11.05 -2.67 1.33
C ILE A 41 11.96 -1.84 0.43
N ALA A 42 11.39 -1.04 -0.48
CA ALA A 42 12.14 -0.06 -1.28
C ALA A 42 12.66 1.12 -0.45
N GLY A 43 12.24 1.29 0.80
CA GLY A 43 12.62 2.45 1.63
C GLY A 43 11.85 3.73 1.31
N ALA A 44 10.80 3.65 0.49
CA ALA A 44 9.91 4.76 0.17
C ALA A 44 9.02 5.18 1.35
N LEU A 45 8.73 4.24 2.27
CA LEU A 45 8.02 4.51 3.51
C LEU A 45 8.84 4.11 4.73
N SER A 46 8.68 4.86 5.82
CA SER A 46 9.14 4.40 7.13
C SER A 46 8.29 3.22 7.62
N LEU A 47 8.82 2.40 8.55
CA LEU A 47 8.03 1.32 9.13
C LEU A 47 6.76 1.84 9.85
N PRO A 48 6.82 2.91 10.66
CA PRO A 48 5.62 3.48 11.27
C PRO A 48 4.57 3.93 10.24
N ASP A 49 4.99 4.57 9.14
CA ASP A 49 4.07 5.03 8.11
C ASP A 49 3.44 3.86 7.36
N ALA A 50 4.24 2.88 6.95
CA ALA A 50 3.73 1.69 6.28
C ALA A 50 2.77 0.89 7.17
N ALA A 51 3.08 0.76 8.47
CA ALA A 51 2.21 0.13 9.46
C ALA A 51 0.89 0.91 9.64
N LYS A 52 0.95 2.24 9.66
CA LYS A 52 -0.24 3.10 9.71
C LYS A 52 -1.10 2.89 8.46
N VAL A 53 -0.52 2.96 7.27
CA VAL A 53 -1.24 2.76 5.99
C VAL A 53 -1.95 1.40 5.97
N VAL A 54 -1.25 0.30 6.25
CA VAL A 54 -1.86 -1.03 6.19
C VAL A 54 -2.95 -1.24 7.25
N ALA A 55 -2.77 -0.71 8.46
CA ALA A 55 -3.77 -0.81 9.52
C ALA A 55 -5.04 -0.04 9.13
N LEU A 56 -4.90 1.20 8.68
CA LEU A 56 -6.02 2.05 8.27
C LEU A 56 -6.78 1.47 7.08
N ARG A 57 -6.04 1.01 6.05
CA ARG A 57 -6.63 0.34 4.88
C ARG A 57 -7.40 -0.92 5.26
N SER A 58 -6.84 -1.73 6.17
CA SER A 58 -7.50 -2.96 6.62
C SER A 58 -8.82 -2.69 7.33
N ARG A 59 -8.89 -1.63 8.13
CA ARG A 59 -10.15 -1.17 8.76
C ARG A 59 -11.15 -0.71 7.72
N ALA A 60 -10.74 0.20 6.82
CA ALA A 60 -11.60 0.71 5.76
C ALA A 60 -12.20 -0.43 4.90
N VAL A 61 -11.37 -1.37 4.45
CA VAL A 61 -11.84 -2.54 3.67
C VAL A 61 -12.80 -3.43 4.46
N SER A 62 -12.62 -3.56 5.78
CA SER A 62 -13.50 -4.37 6.63
C SER A 62 -14.84 -3.70 6.90
N ALA A 63 -14.90 -2.37 6.82
CA ALA A 63 -16.09 -1.56 7.03
C ALA A 63 -16.89 -1.31 5.74
N ILE A 64 -16.38 -1.73 4.57
CA ILE A 64 -17.14 -1.71 3.32
C ILE A 64 -18.01 -2.97 3.29
N ASP A 65 -19.30 -2.81 3.61
CA ASP A 65 -20.28 -3.89 3.71
C ASP A 65 -21.13 -4.00 2.41
N PRO A 66 -21.20 -5.19 1.77
CA PRO A 66 -22.05 -5.40 0.59
C PRO A 66 -23.57 -5.33 0.87
N VAL A 67 -24.02 -5.28 2.13
CA VAL A 67 -25.45 -5.37 2.51
C VAL A 67 -26.07 -4.01 2.86
N GLU A 68 -25.30 -2.92 2.88
CA GLU A 68 -25.83 -1.59 3.25
C GLU A 68 -26.62 -0.89 2.12
N ASP A 69 -27.51 0.01 2.52
CA ASP A 69 -28.41 0.83 1.67
C ASP A 69 -27.64 1.81 0.76
N ILE A 70 -26.34 2.01 1.01
CA ILE A 70 -25.43 2.83 0.20
C ILE A 70 -24.56 1.96 -0.70
N SER A 71 -24.42 2.39 -1.96
CA SER A 71 -23.60 1.67 -2.94
C SER A 71 -22.15 1.50 -2.48
N ARG A 72 -21.51 0.39 -2.85
CA ARG A 72 -20.08 0.16 -2.59
C ARG A 72 -19.20 1.31 -3.06
N ALA A 73 -19.53 1.95 -4.19
CA ALA A 73 -18.79 3.11 -4.70
C ALA A 73 -18.84 4.30 -3.74
N ALA A 74 -20.03 4.61 -3.20
CA ALA A 74 -20.20 5.67 -2.21
C ALA A 74 -19.48 5.36 -0.88
N GLN A 75 -19.49 4.09 -0.45
CA GLN A 75 -18.72 3.64 0.71
C GLN A 75 -17.22 3.84 0.50
N VAL A 76 -16.70 3.44 -0.66
CA VAL A 76 -15.27 3.61 -1.02
C VAL A 76 -14.89 5.09 -1.05
N GLU A 77 -15.71 5.96 -1.62
CA GLU A 77 -15.47 7.41 -1.66
C GLU A 77 -15.40 8.00 -0.24
N THR A 78 -16.37 7.65 0.61
CA THR A 78 -16.41 8.08 2.01
C THR A 78 -15.14 7.67 2.76
N TRP A 79 -14.73 6.40 2.60
CA TRP A 79 -13.51 5.90 3.22
C TRP A 79 -12.23 6.48 2.61
N THR A 80 -12.23 6.82 1.33
CA THR A 80 -11.08 7.47 0.67
C THR A 80 -10.81 8.83 1.31
N GLU A 81 -11.85 9.65 1.52
CA GLU A 81 -11.70 10.96 2.17
C GLU A 81 -11.26 10.82 3.64
N ALA A 82 -11.88 9.90 4.39
CA ALA A 82 -11.47 9.64 5.77
C ALA A 82 -10.01 9.14 5.88
N LEU A 83 -9.55 8.34 4.92
CA LEU A 83 -8.16 7.89 4.86
C LEU A 83 -7.22 9.04 4.50
N ARG A 84 -7.57 9.91 3.56
CA ARG A 84 -6.76 11.09 3.19
C ARG A 84 -6.46 11.93 4.43
N GLU A 85 -7.48 12.25 5.23
CA GLU A 85 -7.30 13.02 6.47
C GLU A 85 -6.36 12.29 7.44
N GLN A 86 -6.62 11.01 7.72
CA GLN A 86 -5.83 10.21 8.67
C GLN A 86 -4.39 9.98 8.19
N LEU A 87 -4.15 9.99 6.89
CA LEU A 87 -2.84 9.75 6.26
C LEU A 87 -2.08 11.03 5.91
N SER A 88 -2.63 12.22 6.17
CA SER A 88 -1.99 13.53 5.88
C SER A 88 -0.55 13.69 6.41
N GLY A 89 -0.19 12.98 7.48
CA GLY A 89 1.16 12.98 8.05
C GLY A 89 2.14 11.97 7.46
N VAL A 90 1.71 11.09 6.56
CA VAL A 90 2.58 10.08 5.92
C VAL A 90 3.47 10.76 4.89
N GLN A 91 4.79 10.59 5.05
CA GLN A 91 5.78 11.18 4.15
C GLN A 91 6.50 10.11 3.34
N ALA A 92 6.36 10.21 2.03
CA ALA A 92 7.11 9.38 1.09
C ALA A 92 8.57 9.83 0.98
N ARG A 93 9.44 8.90 0.58
CA ARG A 93 10.87 9.14 0.32
C ARG A 93 11.23 8.68 -1.07
N THR A 94 12.18 9.37 -1.69
CA THR A 94 12.80 8.88 -2.92
C THR A 94 13.62 7.62 -2.64
N SER A 95 13.54 6.64 -3.53
CA SER A 95 14.28 5.40 -3.49
C SER A 95 14.96 5.13 -4.83
N ASP A 96 16.13 4.52 -4.78
CA ASP A 96 16.85 4.00 -5.95
C ASP A 96 16.33 2.61 -6.39
N VAL A 97 15.51 1.95 -5.55
CA VAL A 97 14.86 0.67 -5.89
C VAL A 97 13.63 0.97 -6.74
N ALA A 98 13.57 0.40 -7.95
CA ALA A 98 12.44 0.63 -8.84
C ALA A 98 11.13 0.11 -8.22
N PHE A 99 10.12 0.97 -8.10
CA PHE A 99 8.79 0.61 -7.60
C PHE A 99 7.82 0.46 -8.77
N ILE A 100 7.36 -0.76 -9.03
CA ILE A 100 6.40 -1.06 -10.10
C ILE A 100 5.02 -1.18 -9.46
N SER A 101 4.15 -0.21 -9.76
CA SER A 101 2.78 -0.19 -9.25
C SER A 101 1.88 -1.08 -10.09
N THR A 102 1.13 -1.93 -9.41
CA THR A 102 0.03 -2.69 -10.03
C THR A 102 -1.24 -1.87 -10.16
N VAL A 103 -1.35 -0.70 -9.52
CA VAL A 103 -2.45 0.23 -9.75
C VAL A 103 -2.30 0.97 -11.08
N THR A 104 -1.10 1.47 -11.36
CA THR A 104 -0.83 2.22 -12.60
C THR A 104 -0.31 1.35 -13.74
N GLY A 105 0.19 0.15 -13.44
CA GLY A 105 0.84 -0.73 -14.42
C GLY A 105 2.22 -0.23 -14.88
N ALA A 106 2.84 0.69 -14.14
CA ALA A 106 4.09 1.31 -14.51
C ALA A 106 5.02 1.53 -13.31
N ALA A 107 6.31 1.76 -13.61
CA ALA A 107 7.25 2.24 -12.62
C ALA A 107 6.85 3.65 -12.14
N LEU A 108 6.80 3.85 -10.83
CA LEU A 108 6.48 5.14 -10.22
C LEU A 108 7.69 5.75 -9.54
N ASN A 109 7.75 7.09 -9.54
CA ASN A 109 8.63 7.81 -8.64
C ASN A 109 8.12 7.64 -7.21
N THR A 110 8.93 7.09 -6.31
CA THR A 110 8.48 6.79 -4.96
C THR A 110 8.18 8.01 -4.10
N SER A 111 8.59 9.22 -4.51
CA SER A 111 8.25 10.46 -3.80
C SER A 111 6.74 10.77 -3.80
N ILE A 112 5.95 10.11 -4.65
CA ILE A 112 4.50 10.30 -4.73
C ILE A 112 3.71 9.35 -3.83
N LEU A 113 4.37 8.41 -3.13
CA LEU A 113 3.70 7.38 -2.31
C LEU A 113 3.26 7.92 -0.94
N ASP A 114 2.61 9.09 -0.94
CA ASP A 114 2.14 9.82 0.25
C ASP A 114 0.70 9.45 0.63
N GLY A 115 0.12 10.19 1.58
CA GLY A 115 -1.26 9.95 2.03
C GLY A 115 -2.31 10.07 0.93
N ASP A 116 -2.10 10.91 -0.08
CA ASP A 116 -3.02 11.06 -1.21
C ASP A 116 -2.95 9.84 -2.13
N TYR A 117 -1.74 9.31 -2.39
CA TYR A 117 -1.61 8.06 -3.14
C TYR A 117 -2.30 6.88 -2.41
N TRP A 118 -2.03 6.71 -1.12
CA TRP A 118 -2.55 5.56 -0.38
C TRP A 118 -4.05 5.62 -0.09
N SER A 119 -4.62 6.82 0.02
CA SER A 119 -6.08 6.98 0.09
C SER A 119 -6.74 6.62 -1.25
N ALA A 120 -6.22 7.15 -2.36
CA ALA A 120 -6.72 6.82 -3.70
C ALA A 120 -6.58 5.33 -4.05
N ASN A 121 -5.50 4.68 -3.59
CA ASN A 121 -5.23 3.26 -3.79
C ASN A 121 -6.38 2.34 -3.30
N LEU A 122 -7.18 2.77 -2.31
CA LEU A 122 -8.30 1.99 -1.79
C LEU A 122 -9.34 1.64 -2.88
N GLY A 123 -9.62 2.60 -3.77
CA GLY A 123 -10.67 2.50 -4.78
C GLY A 123 -10.22 1.96 -6.14
N GLN A 124 -8.91 1.77 -6.35
CA GLN A 124 -8.38 1.38 -7.65
C GLN A 124 -8.26 -0.15 -7.78
N PRO A 125 -8.72 -0.75 -8.91
CA PRO A 125 -8.52 -2.16 -9.17
C PRO A 125 -7.03 -2.46 -9.43
N ALA A 126 -6.55 -3.60 -8.95
CA ALA A 126 -5.19 -4.04 -9.24
C ALA A 126 -5.09 -4.56 -10.69
N GLN A 127 -4.11 -4.07 -11.44
CA GLN A 127 -3.81 -4.41 -12.84
C GLN A 127 -2.51 -5.24 -12.94
N PHE A 128 -2.46 -6.37 -12.24
CA PHE A 128 -1.27 -7.21 -12.15
C PHE A 128 -0.70 -7.66 -13.52
N GLY A 129 -1.56 -7.93 -14.50
CA GLY A 129 -1.15 -8.44 -15.82
C GLY A 129 -0.35 -7.46 -16.68
N HIS A 130 -0.38 -6.15 -16.40
CA HIS A 130 0.44 -5.15 -17.11
C HIS A 130 1.77 -4.87 -16.42
N ALA A 131 1.96 -5.36 -15.20
CA ALA A 131 3.09 -5.02 -14.34
C ALA A 131 4.23 -6.07 -14.36
N VAL A 132 4.01 -7.23 -15.01
CA VAL A 132 4.95 -8.37 -15.09
C VAL A 132 5.35 -8.66 -16.53
#